data_AF-A0AAU1CEL9-F1
#
_entry.id   AF-A0AAU1CEL9-F1
#
_cell.length_a   1.000
_cell.length_b   1.000
_cell.length_c   1.000
_cell.angle_alpha   90.00
_cell.angle_beta   90.00
_cell.angle_gamma   90.00
#
_symmetry.space_group_name_H-M   'P 1'
#
loop_
_entity.id
_entity.type
_entity.pdbx_description
1 polymer ?
#
loop_
_entity_poly.entity_id
_entity_poly.type
_entity_poly.pdbx_seq_one_letter_code
_entity_poly.pdbx_strand_id
1 'polypeptide(L)'
;MSTPFARAVEDVRQGAHVRARNPFCDPLPPMRIGIIGAGRMGAWHARTLAALDGGHTLLIHDAQREVAERLAKAVDGSARSSVEGVLEAVDAVVLTTPAAVRDAAFPRAVEAGLPVFCEKPLAHTARAARELAQVAAAAGNSRVQVGFQRRCDPEYVAVRERIVRGDLGRLLMIRCTAFDHEPPPSGYENSSGDIFADCLIHDIDAVHWLTGQRTVAVQADEARVGEDAPGSGVAVATAILTLADGTRAVLTASRLNPHGYDHRAELLGTLDSLAIGLGERTPLRSPLTSASGTADRPAYTDFTDRFARAYEEEMRAFLRMAGGQEPSVCTPEEAVLAQEVADAAAASADTGALVALPGPPAAAMAGALAHGGA
;
A
#
# COMPACT_ATOMS: atom_id res chain seq x y z
N MET A 1 -17.09 -14.82 13.76
CA MET A 1 -18.03 -13.83 13.19
C MET A 1 -17.66 -13.68 11.73
N SER A 2 -18.59 -13.99 10.82
CA SER A 2 -18.33 -13.97 9.37
C SER A 2 -18.07 -12.53 8.93
N THR A 3 -16.98 -12.27 8.20
CA THR A 3 -16.65 -10.93 7.72
C THR A 3 -17.71 -10.46 6.72
N PRO A 4 -17.92 -9.13 6.55
CA PRO A 4 -18.81 -8.59 5.52
C PRO A 4 -18.51 -9.14 4.11
N PHE A 5 -17.24 -9.49 3.86
CA PHE A 5 -16.77 -10.10 2.62
C PHE A 5 -17.19 -11.58 2.46
N ALA A 6 -17.20 -12.37 3.53
CA ALA A 6 -17.67 -13.75 3.47
C ALA A 6 -19.17 -13.84 3.12
N ARG A 7 -19.98 -12.83 3.48
CA ARG A 7 -21.37 -12.68 3.00
C ARG A 7 -21.47 -12.35 1.52
N ALA A 8 -20.60 -11.48 1.00
CA ALA A 8 -20.60 -11.11 -0.42
C ALA A 8 -20.27 -12.31 -1.34
N VAL A 9 -19.40 -13.22 -0.89
CA VAL A 9 -19.09 -14.48 -1.60
C VAL A 9 -20.29 -15.44 -1.60
N GLU A 10 -21.11 -15.39 -0.55
CA GLU A 10 -22.31 -16.23 -0.41
C GLU A 10 -23.47 -15.70 -1.28
N ASP A 11 -23.63 -14.38 -1.39
CA ASP A 11 -24.65 -13.73 -2.23
C ASP A 11 -24.41 -13.97 -3.73
N VAL A 12 -23.15 -14.01 -4.17
CA VAL A 12 -22.77 -14.35 -5.56
C VAL A 12 -23.08 -15.82 -5.88
N ARG A 13 -22.96 -16.73 -4.89
CA ARG A 13 -23.29 -18.15 -5.05
C ARG A 13 -24.79 -18.43 -5.13
N GLN A 14 -25.63 -17.55 -4.60
CA GLN A 14 -27.08 -17.76 -4.50
C GLN A 14 -27.92 -17.17 -5.64
N GLY A 15 -27.30 -16.59 -6.67
CA GLY A 15 -28.01 -16.19 -7.90
C GLY A 15 -29.05 -15.07 -7.69
N ALA A 16 -28.92 -14.28 -6.63
CA ALA A 16 -29.80 -13.13 -6.41
C ALA A 16 -29.50 -12.03 -7.44
N HIS A 17 -30.37 -11.87 -8.44
CA HIS A 17 -30.41 -10.70 -9.29
C HIS A 17 -30.81 -9.46 -8.47
N VAL A 18 -29.86 -8.87 -7.76
CA VAL A 18 -29.96 -7.49 -7.29
C VAL A 18 -29.92 -6.63 -8.55
N ARG A 19 -30.97 -5.83 -8.79
CA ARG A 19 -30.94 -4.80 -9.84
C ARG A 19 -29.71 -3.92 -9.59
N ALA A 20 -28.66 -4.12 -10.39
CA ALA A 20 -27.45 -3.33 -10.31
C ALA A 20 -27.81 -1.88 -10.67
N ARG A 21 -27.98 -1.03 -9.65
CA ARG A 21 -27.67 0.39 -9.82
C ARG A 21 -26.19 0.42 -10.20
N ASN A 22 -25.88 1.06 -11.31
CA ASN A 22 -24.50 1.26 -11.73
C ASN A 22 -23.75 2.01 -10.61
N PRO A 23 -22.83 1.38 -9.86
CA PRO A 23 -22.15 2.03 -8.73
C PRO A 23 -21.19 3.14 -9.20
N PHE A 24 -20.98 3.27 -10.51
CA PHE A 24 -20.19 4.33 -11.13
C PHE A 24 -20.97 5.65 -11.38
N CYS A 25 -22.25 5.75 -10.98
CA CYS A 25 -23.12 6.87 -11.38
C CYS A 25 -23.63 7.80 -10.26
N ASP A 26 -23.42 7.52 -8.98
CA ASP A 26 -23.80 8.47 -7.93
C ASP A 26 -22.60 9.38 -7.65
N PRO A 27 -22.62 10.66 -8.08
CA PRO A 27 -21.52 11.58 -7.81
C PRO A 27 -21.35 11.73 -6.29
N LEU A 28 -20.11 11.62 -5.83
CA LEU A 28 -19.77 11.84 -4.44
C LEU A 28 -20.19 13.26 -4.03
N PRO A 29 -20.86 13.44 -2.89
CA PRO A 29 -21.22 14.77 -2.42
C PRO A 29 -19.93 15.60 -2.21
N PRO A 30 -19.97 16.92 -2.44
CA PRO A 30 -18.83 17.80 -2.15
C PRO A 30 -18.40 17.65 -0.70
N MET A 31 -17.09 17.57 -0.46
CA MET A 31 -16.50 17.45 0.87
C MET A 31 -15.43 18.51 1.06
N ARG A 32 -15.32 19.02 2.28
CA ARG A 32 -14.15 19.78 2.74
C ARG A 32 -13.11 18.76 3.20
N ILE A 33 -11.97 18.70 2.54
CA ILE A 33 -10.93 17.70 2.81
C ILE A 33 -9.72 18.41 3.37
N GLY A 34 -9.30 17.98 4.56
CA GLY A 34 -8.06 18.42 5.19
C GLY A 34 -6.87 17.65 4.65
N ILE A 35 -5.80 18.33 4.29
CA ILE A 35 -4.51 17.72 3.96
C ILE A 35 -3.49 18.21 4.98
N ILE A 36 -2.99 17.28 5.79
CA ILE A 36 -1.98 17.56 6.81
C ILE A 36 -0.66 16.98 6.31
N GLY A 37 0.32 17.85 6.09
CA GLY A 37 1.58 17.58 5.41
C GLY A 37 1.49 17.92 3.93
N ALA A 38 2.23 18.93 3.48
CA ALA A 38 2.28 19.41 2.09
C ALA A 38 3.59 19.04 1.39
N GLY A 39 4.26 17.97 1.87
CA GLY A 39 5.42 17.36 1.23
C GLY A 39 5.06 16.66 -0.09
N ARG A 40 5.96 15.82 -0.60
CA ARG A 40 5.81 15.15 -1.91
C ARG A 40 4.46 14.43 -2.07
N MET A 41 4.09 13.57 -1.11
CA MET A 41 2.83 12.83 -1.17
C MET A 41 1.60 13.72 -0.92
N GLY A 42 1.68 14.64 0.03
CA GLY A 42 0.58 15.59 0.27
C GLY A 42 0.27 16.45 -0.94
N ALA A 43 1.30 16.92 -1.65
CA ALA A 43 1.15 17.66 -2.90
C ALA A 43 0.56 16.80 -4.03
N TRP A 44 0.95 15.52 -4.11
CA TRP A 44 0.37 14.58 -5.07
C TRP A 44 -1.12 14.38 -4.81
N HIS A 45 -1.49 13.97 -3.60
CA HIS A 45 -2.89 13.75 -3.21
C HIS A 45 -3.74 15.01 -3.34
N ALA A 46 -3.22 16.18 -3.00
CA ALA A 46 -3.92 17.46 -3.19
C ALA A 46 -4.25 17.71 -4.67
N ARG A 47 -3.30 17.48 -5.58
CA ARG A 47 -3.51 17.65 -7.02
C ARG A 47 -4.47 16.61 -7.57
N THR A 48 -4.34 15.35 -7.14
CA THR A 48 -5.27 14.28 -7.50
C THR A 48 -6.69 14.65 -7.07
N LEU A 49 -6.91 14.99 -5.80
CA LEU A 49 -8.22 15.38 -5.27
C LEU A 49 -8.81 16.62 -5.96
N ALA A 50 -7.98 17.60 -6.31
CA ALA A 50 -8.43 18.79 -7.05
C ALA A 50 -8.79 18.48 -8.52
N ALA A 51 -8.20 17.45 -9.11
CA ALA A 51 -8.51 17.00 -10.46
C ALA A 51 -9.71 16.04 -10.51
N LEU A 52 -10.13 15.47 -9.39
CA LEU A 52 -11.31 14.62 -9.30
C LEU A 52 -12.59 15.47 -9.36
N ASP A 53 -13.55 15.03 -10.18
CA ASP A 53 -14.90 15.60 -10.19
C ASP A 53 -15.59 15.39 -8.83
N GLY A 54 -16.23 16.43 -8.32
CA GLY A 54 -16.94 16.36 -7.02
C GLY A 54 -17.05 17.69 -6.28
N GLY A 55 -16.33 18.73 -6.72
CA GLY A 55 -16.40 20.06 -6.09
C GLY A 55 -15.81 20.09 -4.67
N HIS A 56 -14.81 19.25 -4.40
CA HIS A 56 -14.17 19.17 -3.09
C HIS A 56 -13.40 20.45 -2.77
N THR A 57 -13.46 20.91 -1.52
CA THR A 57 -12.69 22.06 -1.03
C THR A 57 -11.50 21.57 -0.24
N LEU A 58 -10.28 22.00 -0.59
CA LEU A 58 -9.05 21.55 0.08
C LEU A 58 -8.56 22.54 1.13
N LEU A 59 -8.36 22.06 2.36
CA LEU A 59 -7.77 22.81 3.47
C LEU A 59 -6.40 22.21 3.80
N ILE A 60 -5.34 22.98 3.61
CA ILE A 60 -3.97 22.45 3.63
C ILE A 60 -3.20 23.01 4.83
N HIS A 61 -2.58 22.13 5.60
CA HIS A 61 -1.67 22.49 6.67
C HIS A 61 -0.31 21.80 6.48
N ASP A 62 0.75 22.56 6.77
CA ASP A 62 2.11 22.07 6.92
C ASP A 62 2.80 22.88 8.01
N ALA A 63 3.78 22.28 8.70
CA ALA A 63 4.58 22.96 9.71
C ALA A 63 5.35 24.14 9.09
N GLN A 64 5.73 24.05 7.81
CA GLN A 64 6.27 25.15 7.02
C GLN A 64 5.12 25.85 6.29
N ARG A 65 4.66 26.98 6.84
CA ARG A 65 3.52 27.73 6.35
C ARG A 65 3.59 28.04 4.85
N GLU A 66 4.76 28.42 4.35
CA GLU A 66 4.98 28.78 2.95
C GLU A 66 4.77 27.57 2.01
N VAL A 67 5.03 26.34 2.49
CA VAL A 67 4.78 25.12 1.72
C VAL A 67 3.26 24.91 1.57
N ALA A 68 2.52 25.03 2.67
CA ALA A 68 1.05 24.92 2.65
C ALA A 68 0.41 26.00 1.77
N GLU A 69 0.84 27.26 1.88
CA GLU A 69 0.31 28.37 1.08
C GLU A 69 0.57 28.19 -0.42
N ARG A 70 1.78 27.75 -0.81
CA ARG A 70 2.10 27.45 -2.21
C ARG A 70 1.23 26.32 -2.76
N LEU A 71 1.09 25.24 -2.00
CA LEU A 71 0.28 24.11 -2.44
C LEU A 71 -1.20 24.51 -2.54
N ALA A 72 -1.74 25.19 -1.54
CA ALA A 72 -3.12 25.67 -1.52
C ALA A 72 -3.41 26.53 -2.76
N LYS A 73 -2.53 27.49 -3.08
CA LYS A 73 -2.68 28.29 -4.30
C LYS A 73 -2.66 27.45 -5.58
N ALA A 74 -1.82 26.41 -5.65
CA ALA A 74 -1.69 25.58 -6.84
C ALA A 74 -2.92 24.69 -7.11
N VAL A 75 -3.74 24.42 -6.10
CA VAL A 75 -4.91 23.54 -6.18
C VAL A 75 -6.23 24.27 -5.88
N ASP A 76 -6.23 25.60 -5.90
CA ASP A 76 -7.37 26.46 -5.53
C ASP A 76 -7.98 26.12 -4.14
N GLY A 77 -7.11 25.73 -3.21
CA GLY A 77 -7.44 25.44 -1.82
C GLY A 77 -7.15 26.60 -0.88
N SER A 78 -7.25 26.33 0.43
CA SER A 78 -6.94 27.30 1.49
C SER A 78 -5.93 26.75 2.48
N ALA A 79 -4.91 27.53 2.81
CA ALA A 79 -3.98 27.17 3.87
C ALA A 79 -4.61 27.33 5.27
N ARG A 80 -4.15 26.52 6.23
CA ARG A 80 -4.51 26.58 7.65
C ARG A 80 -3.26 26.60 8.51
N SER A 81 -3.31 27.37 9.60
CA SER A 81 -2.15 27.62 10.47
C SER A 81 -1.86 26.49 11.48
N SER A 82 -2.79 25.58 11.70
CA SER A 82 -2.64 24.47 12.64
C SER A 82 -3.39 23.22 12.19
N VAL A 83 -2.99 22.07 12.75
CA VAL A 83 -3.70 20.79 12.61
C VAL A 83 -5.14 20.91 13.11
N GLU A 84 -5.34 21.51 14.28
CA GLU A 84 -6.65 21.66 14.91
C GLU A 84 -7.59 22.49 14.03
N GLY A 85 -7.10 23.60 13.47
CA GLY A 85 -7.88 24.44 12.57
C GLY A 85 -8.24 23.76 11.24
N VAL A 86 -7.54 22.68 10.85
CA VAL A 86 -7.98 21.80 9.78
C VAL A 86 -9.06 20.87 10.29
N LEU A 87 -8.80 20.10 11.36
CA LEU A 87 -9.71 19.05 11.86
C LEU A 87 -11.10 19.59 12.22
N GLU A 88 -11.20 20.81 12.74
CA GLU A 88 -12.48 21.46 13.09
C GLU A 88 -13.30 21.93 11.87
N ALA A 89 -12.68 22.04 10.69
CA ALA A 89 -13.25 22.70 9.52
C ALA A 89 -13.53 21.76 8.33
N VAL A 90 -13.29 20.45 8.49
CA VAL A 90 -13.31 19.47 7.40
C VAL A 90 -14.31 18.34 7.65
N ASP A 91 -14.68 17.65 6.57
CA ASP A 91 -15.54 16.48 6.58
C ASP A 91 -14.72 15.18 6.52
N ALA A 92 -13.47 15.24 6.07
CA ALA A 92 -12.51 14.14 6.00
C ALA A 92 -11.07 14.67 6.03
N VAL A 93 -10.09 13.84 6.39
CA VAL A 93 -8.68 14.23 6.47
C VAL A 93 -7.72 13.22 5.82
N VAL A 94 -6.68 13.75 5.16
CA VAL A 94 -5.56 13.04 4.55
C VAL A 94 -4.30 13.39 5.33
N LEU A 95 -3.66 12.37 5.90
CA LEU A 95 -2.43 12.49 6.69
C LEU A 95 -1.24 11.98 5.86
N THR A 96 -0.36 12.90 5.48
CA THR A 96 0.84 12.65 4.66
C THR A 96 2.10 13.17 5.35
N THR A 97 2.12 13.10 6.69
CA THR A 97 3.18 13.67 7.53
C THR A 97 4.20 12.63 8.02
N PRO A 98 5.39 13.09 8.45
CA PRO A 98 6.29 12.27 9.26
C PRO A 98 5.61 11.74 10.53
N ALA A 99 6.19 10.69 11.12
CA ALA A 99 5.60 9.97 12.23
C ALA A 99 5.18 10.83 13.42
N ALA A 100 6.06 11.72 13.90
CA ALA A 100 5.78 12.52 15.09
C ALA A 100 4.49 13.36 14.95
N VAL A 101 4.21 13.85 13.73
CA VAL A 101 2.99 14.64 13.47
C VAL A 101 1.79 13.72 13.23
N ARG A 102 1.98 12.61 12.51
CA ARG A 102 0.92 11.62 12.25
C ARG A 102 0.41 11.02 13.55
N ASP A 103 1.30 10.58 14.43
CA ASP A 103 0.96 9.88 15.68
C ASP A 103 0.21 10.81 16.66
N ALA A 104 0.35 12.14 16.51
CA ALA A 104 -0.45 13.13 17.24
C ALA A 104 -1.77 13.47 16.54
N ALA A 105 -1.78 13.58 15.21
CA ALA A 105 -2.96 13.99 14.44
C ALA A 105 -3.98 12.87 14.23
N PHE A 106 -3.51 11.63 14.04
CA PHE A 106 -4.34 10.47 13.73
C PHE A 106 -5.35 10.17 14.84
N PRO A 107 -4.95 10.03 16.13
CA PRO A 107 -5.91 9.78 17.21
C PRO A 107 -7.00 10.84 17.29
N ARG A 108 -6.60 12.11 17.18
CA ARG A 108 -7.52 13.26 17.26
C ARG A 108 -8.55 13.26 16.13
N ALA A 109 -8.12 12.98 14.91
CA ALA A 109 -9.02 12.91 13.76
C ALA A 109 -10.01 11.74 13.89
N VAL A 110 -9.50 10.58 14.32
CA VAL A 110 -10.30 9.37 14.54
C VAL A 110 -11.34 9.56 15.65
N GLU A 111 -10.93 10.12 16.79
CA GLU A 111 -11.78 10.41 17.95
C GLU A 111 -12.82 11.51 17.66
N ALA A 112 -12.51 12.45 16.76
CA ALA A 112 -13.47 13.40 16.22
C ALA A 112 -14.49 12.75 15.26
N GLY A 113 -14.36 11.46 14.97
CA GLY A 113 -15.24 10.71 14.08
C GLY A 113 -15.02 11.01 12.60
N LEU A 114 -13.94 11.68 12.22
CA LEU A 114 -13.64 11.99 10.82
C LEU A 114 -13.23 10.72 10.06
N PRO A 115 -13.61 10.58 8.78
CA PRO A 115 -12.92 9.72 7.85
C PRO A 115 -11.44 10.13 7.71
N VAL A 116 -10.54 9.17 7.81
CA VAL A 116 -9.08 9.39 7.79
C VAL A 116 -8.45 8.55 6.69
N PHE A 117 -7.71 9.21 5.81
CA PHE A 117 -6.68 8.57 4.99
C PHE A 117 -5.33 8.79 5.67
N CYS A 118 -4.53 7.74 5.82
CA CYS A 118 -3.19 7.81 6.37
C CYS A 118 -2.20 7.19 5.40
N GLU A 119 -1.21 7.95 4.94
CA GLU A 119 -0.12 7.39 4.15
C GLU A 119 0.60 6.23 4.86
N LYS A 120 1.18 5.33 4.05
CA LYS A 120 1.97 4.23 4.57
C LYS A 120 3.37 4.70 5.03
N PRO A 121 3.99 4.02 6.00
CA PRO A 121 3.37 3.02 6.87
C PRO A 121 2.46 3.70 7.92
N LEU A 122 1.49 2.94 8.45
CA LEU A 122 0.63 3.43 9.54
C LEU A 122 1.48 3.90 10.74
N ALA A 123 2.55 3.19 11.05
CA ALA A 123 3.61 3.62 11.97
C ALA A 123 4.93 2.92 11.64
N HIS A 124 6.06 3.38 12.20
CA HIS A 124 7.38 2.78 11.93
C HIS A 124 7.68 1.47 12.69
N THR A 125 6.79 1.03 13.57
CA THR A 125 6.92 -0.26 14.27
C THR A 125 5.56 -0.91 14.36
N ALA A 126 5.53 -2.24 14.39
CA ALA A 126 4.30 -3.00 14.53
C ALA A 126 3.60 -2.68 15.86
N ARG A 127 4.36 -2.40 16.93
CA ARG A 127 3.79 -1.95 18.21
C ARG A 127 3.04 -0.63 18.06
N ALA A 128 3.67 0.40 17.51
CA ALA A 128 3.03 1.70 17.31
C ALA A 128 1.85 1.61 16.34
N ALA A 129 1.96 0.79 15.29
CA ALA A 129 0.86 0.56 14.34
C ALA A 129 -0.34 -0.10 15.05
N ARG A 130 -0.10 -1.05 15.96
CA ARG A 130 -1.15 -1.66 16.79
C ARG A 130 -1.80 -0.65 17.72
N GLU A 131 -1.03 0.24 18.33
CA GLU A 131 -1.55 1.31 19.19
C GLU A 131 -2.50 2.22 18.40
N LEU A 132 -2.11 2.65 17.19
CA LEU A 132 -2.99 3.46 16.33
C LEU A 132 -4.22 2.70 15.84
N ALA A 133 -4.08 1.43 15.46
CA ALA A 133 -5.24 0.60 15.09
C ALA A 133 -6.21 0.42 16.28
N GLN A 134 -5.70 0.24 17.50
CA GLN A 134 -6.53 0.17 18.70
C GLN A 134 -7.29 1.47 18.97
N VAL A 135 -6.71 2.64 18.67
CA VAL A 135 -7.41 3.92 18.76
C VAL A 135 -8.60 3.96 17.79
N ALA A 136 -8.39 3.55 16.53
CA ALA A 136 -9.48 3.46 15.54
C ALA A 136 -10.60 2.50 15.99
N ALA A 137 -10.23 1.32 16.47
CA ALA A 137 -11.16 0.33 16.99
C ALA A 137 -11.93 0.83 18.22
N ALA A 138 -11.25 1.47 19.18
CA ALA A 138 -11.85 1.99 20.39
C ALA A 138 -12.82 3.15 20.13
N ALA A 139 -12.52 4.00 19.14
CA ALA A 139 -13.43 5.05 18.68
C ALA A 139 -14.64 4.50 17.91
N GLY A 140 -14.65 3.21 17.55
CA GLY A 140 -15.67 2.62 16.67
C GLY A 140 -15.64 3.21 15.26
N ASN A 141 -14.53 3.83 14.86
CA ASN A 141 -14.40 4.53 13.59
C ASN A 141 -13.86 3.58 12.52
N SER A 142 -14.76 2.97 11.77
CA SER A 142 -14.41 2.09 10.64
C SER A 142 -13.99 2.86 9.38
N ARG A 143 -13.95 4.20 9.42
CA ARG A 143 -13.68 5.05 8.26
C ARG A 143 -12.22 5.47 8.19
N VAL A 144 -11.32 4.49 8.31
CA VAL A 144 -9.87 4.71 8.22
C VAL A 144 -9.29 3.87 7.08
N GLN A 145 -8.58 4.54 6.17
CA GLN A 145 -7.87 3.93 5.06
C GLN A 145 -6.37 4.19 5.16
N VAL A 146 -5.56 3.13 5.09
CA VAL A 146 -4.11 3.23 4.99
C VAL A 146 -3.69 3.19 3.53
N GLY A 147 -2.73 4.04 3.16
CA GLY A 147 -2.29 4.31 1.79
C GLY A 147 -1.43 3.22 1.15
N PHE A 148 -1.97 2.01 1.02
CA PHE A 148 -1.36 0.94 0.22
C PHE A 148 -1.93 0.96 -1.21
N GLN A 149 -1.48 1.92 -2.01
CA GLN A 149 -2.03 2.25 -3.33
C GLN A 149 -2.06 1.05 -4.29
N ARG A 150 -1.18 0.06 -4.13
CA ARG A 150 -1.14 -1.13 -5.01
C ARG A 150 -2.43 -1.95 -4.94
N ARG A 151 -3.20 -1.87 -3.85
CA ARG A 151 -4.55 -2.46 -3.76
C ARG A 151 -5.57 -1.83 -4.72
N CYS A 152 -5.26 -0.63 -5.24
CA CYS A 152 -6.06 0.11 -6.20
C CYS A 152 -5.44 0.16 -7.61
N ASP A 153 -4.29 -0.50 -7.82
CA ASP A 153 -3.69 -0.62 -9.15
C ASP A 153 -4.51 -1.62 -10.00
N PRO A 154 -4.90 -1.25 -11.25
CA PRO A 154 -5.76 -2.11 -12.06
C PRO A 154 -5.22 -3.52 -12.33
N GLU A 155 -3.90 -3.69 -12.46
CA GLU A 155 -3.32 -5.01 -12.71
C GLU A 155 -3.33 -5.85 -11.43
N TYR A 156 -3.04 -5.25 -10.28
CA TYR A 156 -3.17 -5.92 -8.98
C TYR A 156 -4.63 -6.33 -8.70
N VAL A 157 -5.60 -5.45 -8.97
CA VAL A 157 -7.04 -5.76 -8.85
C VAL A 157 -7.43 -6.92 -9.76
N ALA A 158 -7.05 -6.86 -11.05
CA ALA A 158 -7.36 -7.92 -12.00
C ALA A 158 -6.76 -9.28 -11.59
N VAL A 159 -5.51 -9.29 -11.12
CA VAL A 159 -4.87 -10.53 -10.62
C VAL A 159 -5.61 -11.06 -9.38
N ARG A 160 -5.99 -10.19 -8.43
CA ARG A 160 -6.76 -10.60 -7.25
C ARG A 160 -8.08 -11.26 -7.63
N GLU A 161 -8.82 -10.66 -8.57
CA GLU A 161 -10.08 -11.22 -9.06
C GLU A 161 -9.88 -12.60 -9.69
N ARG A 162 -8.79 -12.81 -10.42
CA ARG A 162 -8.44 -14.13 -11.00
C ARG A 162 -8.06 -15.17 -9.95
N ILE A 163 -7.35 -14.77 -8.89
CA ILE A 163 -7.07 -15.63 -7.74
C ILE A 163 -8.39 -16.05 -7.06
N VAL A 164 -9.27 -15.08 -6.76
CA VAL A 164 -10.56 -15.34 -6.08
C VAL A 164 -11.48 -16.24 -6.90
N ARG A 165 -11.49 -16.09 -8.23
CA ARG A 165 -12.24 -16.97 -9.14
C ARG A 165 -11.64 -18.37 -9.27
N GLY A 166 -10.41 -18.59 -8.80
CA GLY A 166 -9.71 -19.87 -8.88
C GLY A 166 -8.97 -20.12 -10.19
N ASP A 167 -8.82 -19.09 -11.04
CA ASP A 167 -8.22 -19.22 -12.39
C ASP A 167 -6.77 -19.72 -12.33
N LEU A 168 -6.04 -19.41 -11.26
CA LEU A 168 -4.64 -19.83 -11.06
C LEU A 168 -4.54 -21.19 -10.34
N GLY A 169 -5.65 -21.74 -9.84
CA GLY A 169 -5.64 -22.89 -8.94
C GLY A 169 -4.95 -22.56 -7.60
N ARG A 170 -4.13 -23.48 -7.08
CA ARG A 170 -3.35 -23.23 -5.85
C ARG A 170 -2.11 -22.42 -6.20
N LEU A 171 -1.87 -21.33 -5.47
CA LEU A 171 -0.64 -20.56 -5.60
C LEU A 171 0.54 -21.39 -5.09
N LEU A 172 1.64 -21.36 -5.84
CA LEU A 172 2.87 -22.06 -5.53
C LEU A 172 3.95 -21.06 -5.12
N MET A 173 4.10 -20.00 -5.91
CA MET A 173 5.13 -18.98 -5.69
C MET A 173 4.65 -17.60 -6.13
N ILE A 174 5.06 -16.59 -5.38
CA ILE A 174 4.96 -15.18 -5.76
C ILE A 174 6.37 -14.60 -5.78
N ARG A 175 6.72 -13.83 -6.81
CA ARG A 175 8.00 -13.12 -6.89
C ARG A 175 7.71 -11.65 -7.05
N CYS A 176 8.19 -10.82 -6.15
CA CYS A 176 8.04 -9.38 -6.23
C CYS A 176 9.39 -8.71 -6.45
N THR A 177 9.39 -7.69 -7.29
CA THR A 177 10.54 -6.85 -7.57
C THR A 177 10.17 -5.41 -7.24
N ALA A 178 11.01 -4.76 -6.44
CA ALA A 178 10.84 -3.38 -5.99
C ALA A 178 12.16 -2.62 -6.15
N PHE A 179 12.48 -2.24 -7.38
CA PHE A 179 13.72 -1.53 -7.70
C PHE A 179 13.42 -0.07 -8.02
N ASP A 180 13.83 0.82 -7.11
CA ASP A 180 13.77 2.27 -7.34
C ASP A 180 14.71 2.67 -8.48
N HIS A 181 14.36 3.70 -9.27
CA HIS A 181 15.24 4.18 -10.33
C HIS A 181 16.51 4.83 -9.79
N GLU A 182 16.34 5.77 -8.86
CA GLU A 182 17.41 6.53 -8.22
C GLU A 182 17.32 6.35 -6.69
N PRO A 183 18.47 6.34 -5.98
CA PRO A 183 18.46 6.30 -4.53
C PRO A 183 17.73 7.50 -3.93
N PRO A 184 17.09 7.34 -2.75
CA PRO A 184 16.49 8.47 -2.07
C PRO A 184 17.55 9.52 -1.69
N PRO A 185 17.14 10.78 -1.48
CA PRO A 185 18.05 11.83 -1.02
C PRO A 185 18.75 11.44 0.29
N SER A 186 19.99 11.91 0.46
CA SER A 186 20.77 11.67 1.69
C SER A 186 20.00 12.05 2.95
N GLY A 187 20.00 11.17 3.95
CA GLY A 187 19.33 11.35 5.23
C GLY A 187 17.83 11.00 5.22
N TYR A 188 17.27 10.54 4.10
CA TYR A 188 15.89 10.04 4.01
C TYR A 188 15.67 8.83 4.93
N GLU A 189 16.68 7.96 5.06
CA GLU A 189 16.69 6.78 5.93
C GLU A 189 16.42 7.13 7.41
N ASN A 190 16.81 8.33 7.87
CA ASN A 190 16.57 8.79 9.24
C ASN A 190 15.08 8.99 9.54
N SER A 191 14.24 9.07 8.51
CA SER A 191 12.81 9.37 8.62
C SER A 191 11.90 8.31 8.02
N SER A 192 12.41 7.44 7.15
CA SER A 192 11.62 6.43 6.42
C SER A 192 11.68 5.04 7.03
N GLY A 193 12.72 4.74 7.82
CA GLY A 193 12.99 3.39 8.32
C GLY A 193 13.91 2.61 7.38
N ASP A 194 14.03 1.31 7.62
CA ASP A 194 14.81 0.41 6.75
C ASP A 194 14.10 0.13 5.42
N ILE A 195 14.78 -0.60 4.53
CA ILE A 195 14.24 -0.95 3.21
C ILE A 195 13.01 -1.88 3.30
N PHE A 196 12.84 -2.62 4.40
CA PHE A 196 11.67 -3.47 4.62
C PHE A 196 10.44 -2.63 4.97
N ALA A 197 10.57 -1.66 5.86
CA ALA A 197 9.49 -0.79 6.32
C ALA A 197 9.11 0.33 5.32
N ASP A 198 10.05 0.79 4.49
CA ASP A 198 9.76 1.84 3.50
C ASP A 198 9.42 1.29 2.10
N CYS A 199 10.18 0.31 1.62
CA CYS A 199 10.07 -0.18 0.23
C CYS A 199 9.27 -1.48 0.14
N LEU A 200 9.77 -2.56 0.76
CA LEU A 200 9.14 -3.88 0.66
C LEU A 200 7.81 -4.01 1.39
N ILE A 201 7.46 -3.08 2.29
CA ILE A 201 6.17 -3.09 2.98
C ILE A 201 4.99 -3.10 2.01
N HIS A 202 5.14 -2.46 0.84
CA HIS A 202 4.13 -2.49 -0.22
C HIS A 202 3.96 -3.88 -0.83
N ASP A 203 5.07 -4.60 -1.02
CA ASP A 203 5.07 -5.96 -1.57
C ASP A 203 4.54 -6.96 -0.54
N ILE A 204 4.89 -6.77 0.73
CA ILE A 204 4.35 -7.53 1.87
C ILE A 204 2.83 -7.37 1.93
N ASP A 205 2.34 -6.12 1.92
CA ASP A 205 0.91 -5.82 1.92
C ASP A 205 0.21 -6.45 0.71
N ALA A 206 0.76 -6.25 -0.49
CA ALA A 206 0.20 -6.79 -1.72
C ALA A 206 0.12 -8.33 -1.68
N VAL A 207 1.14 -9.02 -1.15
CA VAL A 207 1.09 -10.48 -0.98
C VAL A 207 -0.04 -10.90 -0.05
N HIS A 208 -0.21 -10.26 1.12
CA HIS A 208 -1.33 -10.57 2.02
C HIS A 208 -2.68 -10.29 1.36
N TRP A 209 -2.81 -9.17 0.65
CA TRP A 209 -4.05 -8.75 0.02
C TRP A 209 -4.46 -9.63 -1.18
N LEU A 210 -3.50 -9.99 -2.04
CA LEU A 210 -3.72 -10.84 -3.20
C LEU A 210 -4.11 -12.27 -2.79
N THR A 211 -3.44 -12.81 -1.78
CA THR A 211 -3.61 -14.21 -1.37
C THR A 211 -4.68 -14.42 -0.31
N GLY A 212 -4.98 -13.39 0.49
CA GLY A 212 -5.74 -13.53 1.72
C GLY A 212 -5.03 -14.35 2.80
N GLN A 213 -3.75 -14.68 2.61
CA GLN A 213 -2.97 -15.51 3.53
C GLN A 213 -2.07 -14.66 4.42
N ARG A 214 -1.85 -15.15 5.64
CA ARG A 214 -0.90 -14.58 6.60
C ARG A 214 0.50 -15.15 6.35
N THR A 215 1.52 -14.30 6.49
CA THR A 215 2.90 -14.77 6.66
C THR A 215 3.06 -15.39 8.05
N VAL A 216 3.63 -16.60 8.11
CA VAL A 216 3.92 -17.33 9.36
C VAL A 216 5.42 -17.46 9.63
N ALA A 217 6.27 -17.22 8.64
CA ALA A 217 7.71 -17.10 8.85
C ALA A 217 8.34 -16.23 7.75
N VAL A 218 9.43 -15.55 8.11
CA VAL A 218 10.26 -14.75 7.18
C VAL A 218 11.73 -15.06 7.38
N GLN A 219 12.45 -15.17 6.27
CA GLN A 219 13.91 -15.14 6.24
C GLN A 219 14.33 -14.00 5.31
N ALA A 220 15.20 -13.10 5.77
CA ALA A 220 15.62 -11.94 5.01
C ALA A 220 17.12 -11.67 5.13
N ASP A 221 17.62 -10.88 4.18
CA ASP A 221 18.99 -10.39 4.10
C ASP A 221 18.96 -8.96 3.53
N GLU A 222 19.82 -8.10 4.04
CA GLU A 222 20.04 -6.73 3.54
C GLU A 222 21.55 -6.47 3.42
N ALA A 223 21.95 -5.84 2.33
CA ALA A 223 23.31 -5.40 2.11
C ALA A 223 23.36 -3.97 1.57
N ARG A 224 24.49 -3.30 1.79
CA ARG A 224 24.83 -2.05 1.10
C ARG A 224 25.97 -2.30 0.14
N VAL A 225 25.73 -2.02 -1.15
CA VAL A 225 26.64 -2.40 -2.25
C VAL A 225 27.11 -1.17 -3.02
N GLY A 226 28.37 -1.18 -3.43
CA GLY A 226 28.99 -0.14 -4.26
C GLY A 226 29.83 0.85 -3.44
N GLU A 227 31.15 0.66 -3.47
CA GLU A 227 32.12 1.56 -2.81
C GLU A 227 32.19 2.95 -3.47
N ASP A 228 31.80 3.05 -4.74
CA ASP A 228 31.80 4.30 -5.53
C ASP A 228 30.45 5.06 -5.52
N ALA A 229 29.44 4.56 -4.80
CA ALA A 229 28.14 5.24 -4.69
C ALA A 229 28.21 6.35 -3.62
N PRO A 230 27.60 7.54 -3.84
CA PRO A 230 27.57 8.59 -2.81
C PRO A 230 26.93 8.09 -1.51
N GLY A 231 27.57 8.32 -0.36
CA GLY A 231 27.06 7.91 0.95
C GLY A 231 27.55 6.52 1.39
N SER A 232 26.65 5.70 1.94
CA SER A 232 26.96 4.39 2.54
C SER A 232 26.73 3.20 1.59
N GLY A 233 26.71 3.41 0.27
CA GLY A 233 26.37 2.38 -0.73
C GLY A 233 24.86 2.26 -1.03
N VAL A 234 24.51 1.51 -2.06
CA VAL A 234 23.11 1.23 -2.46
C VAL A 234 22.53 0.12 -1.60
N ALA A 235 21.40 0.38 -0.93
CA ALA A 235 20.69 -0.66 -0.18
C ALA A 235 20.00 -1.64 -1.13
N VAL A 236 20.23 -2.94 -0.90
CA VAL A 236 19.60 -4.07 -1.57
C VAL A 236 19.12 -5.06 -0.53
N ALA A 237 17.96 -5.67 -0.76
CA ALA A 237 17.40 -6.64 0.18
C ALA A 237 16.66 -7.78 -0.51
N THR A 238 16.63 -8.92 0.15
CA THR A 238 15.80 -10.07 -0.21
C THR A 238 15.04 -10.56 1.01
N ALA A 239 13.75 -10.89 0.83
CA ALA A 239 12.95 -11.54 1.86
C ALA A 239 12.18 -12.72 1.28
N ILE A 240 12.20 -13.86 1.97
CA ILE A 240 11.41 -15.05 1.65
C ILE A 240 10.33 -15.17 2.71
N LEU A 241 9.07 -15.06 2.29
CA LEU A 241 7.90 -15.25 3.13
C LEU A 241 7.35 -16.66 2.97
N THR A 242 7.07 -17.31 4.10
CA THR A 242 6.23 -18.52 4.15
C THR A 242 4.82 -18.12 4.56
N LEU A 243 3.85 -18.35 3.68
CA LEU A 243 2.44 -18.09 3.96
C LEU A 243 1.79 -19.30 4.66
N ALA A 244 0.67 -19.07 5.34
CA ALA A 244 -0.02 -20.07 6.15
C ALA A 244 -0.49 -21.31 5.37
N ASP A 245 -0.80 -21.16 4.08
CA ASP A 245 -1.18 -22.24 3.16
C ASP A 245 0.01 -22.98 2.54
N GLY A 246 1.24 -22.58 2.90
CA GLY A 246 2.48 -23.14 2.36
C GLY A 246 2.97 -22.45 1.08
N THR A 247 2.26 -21.46 0.54
CA THR A 247 2.75 -20.63 -0.58
C THR A 247 4.06 -19.93 -0.17
N ARG A 248 4.98 -19.75 -1.12
CA ARG A 248 6.22 -19.00 -0.93
C ARG A 248 6.17 -17.67 -1.67
N ALA A 249 6.55 -16.58 -1.00
CA ALA A 249 6.79 -15.31 -1.68
C ALA A 249 8.27 -14.93 -1.57
N VAL A 250 8.87 -14.49 -2.67
CA VAL A 250 10.24 -13.96 -2.69
C VAL A 250 10.15 -12.50 -3.08
N LEU A 251 10.61 -11.62 -2.20
CA LEU A 251 10.61 -10.18 -2.42
C LEU A 251 12.05 -9.73 -2.59
N THR A 252 12.34 -8.96 -3.65
CA THR A 252 13.66 -8.36 -3.86
C THR A 252 13.53 -6.85 -4.01
N ALA A 253 14.37 -6.11 -3.29
CA ALA A 253 14.44 -4.66 -3.35
C ALA A 253 15.84 -4.15 -3.68
N SER A 254 15.87 -3.01 -4.35
CA SER A 254 17.08 -2.24 -4.65
C SER A 254 16.71 -0.76 -4.67
N ARG A 255 17.56 0.08 -4.08
CA ARG A 255 17.42 1.54 -4.21
C ARG A 255 17.99 2.11 -5.52
N LEU A 256 18.41 1.25 -6.44
CA LEU A 256 18.95 1.65 -7.73
C LEU A 256 18.58 0.62 -8.81
N ASN A 257 18.02 1.13 -9.91
CA ASN A 257 17.91 0.45 -11.18
C ASN A 257 18.20 1.46 -12.28
N PRO A 258 19.36 1.35 -12.96
CA PRO A 258 19.77 2.29 -14.00
C PRO A 258 18.81 2.42 -15.19
N HIS A 259 17.87 1.49 -15.35
CA HIS A 259 16.92 1.49 -16.46
C HIS A 259 15.56 2.10 -16.15
N GLY A 260 15.25 2.36 -14.89
CA GLY A 260 13.98 2.94 -14.47
C GLY A 260 13.41 2.28 -13.22
N TYR A 261 12.17 2.63 -12.89
CA TYR A 261 11.44 2.17 -11.72
C TYR A 261 10.78 0.79 -11.99
N ASP A 262 11.32 -0.29 -11.43
CA ASP A 262 10.83 -1.67 -11.64
C ASP A 262 10.02 -2.15 -10.43
N HIS A 263 8.70 -2.01 -10.51
CA HIS A 263 7.80 -2.58 -9.52
C HIS A 263 6.86 -3.58 -10.18
N ARG A 264 7.15 -4.86 -9.95
CA ARG A 264 6.49 -6.00 -10.60
C ARG A 264 6.20 -7.12 -9.62
N ALA A 265 5.24 -7.96 -9.99
CA ALA A 265 4.98 -9.22 -9.32
C ALA A 265 4.72 -10.33 -10.35
N GLU A 266 5.18 -11.53 -10.08
CA GLU A 266 4.93 -12.73 -10.88
C GLU A 266 4.31 -13.78 -9.96
N LEU A 267 3.19 -14.36 -10.39
CA LEU A 267 2.40 -15.31 -9.62
C LEU A 267 2.32 -16.62 -10.38
N LEU A 268 2.83 -17.69 -9.78
CA LEU A 268 2.78 -19.04 -10.31
C LEU A 268 1.72 -19.83 -9.54
N GLY A 269 0.67 -20.24 -10.24
CA GLY A 269 -0.34 -21.18 -9.74
C GLY A 269 -0.24 -22.55 -10.42
N THR A 270 -1.01 -23.51 -9.91
CA THR A 270 -1.08 -24.86 -10.51
C THR A 270 -1.76 -24.89 -11.88
N LEU A 271 -2.55 -23.87 -12.23
CA LEU A 271 -3.32 -23.82 -13.48
C LEU A 271 -2.90 -22.71 -14.44
N ASP A 272 -2.30 -21.62 -13.95
CA ASP A 272 -1.90 -20.48 -14.76
C ASP A 272 -0.75 -19.70 -14.09
N SER A 273 -0.12 -18.78 -14.83
CA SER A 273 0.88 -17.84 -14.32
C SER A 273 0.61 -16.44 -14.83
N LEU A 274 0.64 -15.45 -13.93
CA LEU A 274 0.38 -14.04 -14.25
C LEU A 274 1.53 -13.15 -13.83
N ALA A 275 1.69 -12.03 -14.54
CA ALA A 275 2.64 -10.99 -14.20
C ALA A 275 1.93 -9.64 -14.09
N ILE A 276 2.41 -8.82 -13.16
CA ILE A 276 2.04 -7.43 -12.93
C ILE A 276 3.26 -6.56 -13.24
N GLY A 277 3.05 -5.46 -13.96
CA GLY A 277 4.04 -4.48 -14.36
C GLY A 277 5.01 -4.97 -15.44
N LEU A 278 4.75 -6.13 -16.06
CA LEU A 278 5.54 -6.67 -17.18
C LEU A 278 4.95 -6.21 -18.52
N GLY A 279 5.67 -5.39 -19.27
CA GLY A 279 5.25 -4.86 -20.56
C GLY A 279 6.29 -3.92 -21.17
N GLU A 280 5.87 -3.10 -22.13
CA GLU A 280 6.78 -2.24 -22.91
C GLU A 280 7.56 -1.25 -22.05
N ARG A 281 6.96 -0.75 -20.96
CA ARG A 281 7.61 0.22 -20.06
C ARG A 281 8.42 -0.43 -18.93
N THR A 282 8.53 -1.77 -18.90
CA THR A 282 9.34 -2.44 -17.89
C THR A 282 10.82 -2.06 -18.08
N PRO A 283 11.51 -1.59 -17.03
CA PRO A 283 12.92 -1.16 -17.11
C PRO A 283 13.89 -2.37 -17.11
N LEU A 284 13.64 -3.33 -17.99
CA LEU A 284 14.49 -4.51 -18.21
C LEU A 284 14.74 -4.66 -19.71
N ARG A 285 15.95 -5.08 -20.07
CA ARG A 285 16.36 -5.29 -21.46
C ARG A 285 16.72 -6.74 -21.70
N SER A 286 16.25 -7.30 -22.82
CA SER A 286 16.80 -8.56 -23.32
C SER A 286 18.19 -8.29 -23.90
N PRO A 287 19.21 -9.14 -23.64
CA PRO A 287 20.54 -8.96 -24.23
C PRO A 287 20.53 -9.09 -25.77
N LEU A 288 19.45 -9.61 -26.35
CA LEU A 288 19.24 -9.73 -27.80
C LEU A 288 18.55 -8.50 -28.41
N THR A 289 18.09 -7.55 -27.58
CA THR A 289 17.39 -6.33 -28.00
C THR A 289 17.95 -5.11 -27.25
N SER A 290 18.35 -4.06 -27.96
CA SER A 290 18.99 -2.90 -27.31
C SER A 290 18.05 -1.98 -26.53
N ALA A 291 16.73 -2.15 -26.64
CA ALA A 291 15.74 -1.18 -26.14
C ALA A 291 14.99 -1.70 -24.90
N SER A 292 14.98 -0.89 -23.83
CA SER A 292 13.98 -0.92 -22.76
C SER A 292 12.95 0.14 -23.09
N GLY A 293 11.71 -0.26 -23.38
CA GLY A 293 10.70 0.65 -23.93
C GLY A 293 11.08 1.23 -25.29
N THR A 294 10.14 1.98 -25.86
CA THR A 294 10.35 2.76 -27.09
C THR A 294 10.46 4.23 -26.73
N ALA A 295 10.96 5.09 -27.63
CA ALA A 295 10.97 6.54 -27.40
C ALA A 295 9.56 7.07 -27.07
N ASP A 296 8.53 6.46 -27.66
CA ASP A 296 7.12 6.81 -27.42
C ASP A 296 6.58 6.29 -26.08
N ARG A 297 7.22 5.27 -25.49
CA ARG A 297 6.85 4.67 -24.21
C ARG A 297 8.12 4.35 -23.41
N PRO A 298 8.79 5.37 -22.85
CA PRO A 298 9.99 5.18 -22.05
C PRO A 298 9.65 4.35 -20.81
N ALA A 299 10.68 3.75 -20.21
CA ALA A 299 10.54 3.05 -18.94
C ALA A 299 9.93 3.96 -17.87
N TYR A 300 9.29 3.36 -16.87
CA TYR A 300 8.75 4.12 -15.75
C TYR A 300 9.88 4.88 -15.03
N THR A 301 9.66 6.17 -14.75
CA THR A 301 10.69 7.01 -14.11
C THR A 301 10.66 6.90 -12.59
N ASP A 302 9.47 6.84 -12.01
CA ASP A 302 9.26 6.74 -10.57
C ASP A 302 7.88 6.14 -10.24
N PHE A 303 7.56 6.11 -8.94
CA PHE A 303 6.29 5.61 -8.41
C PHE A 303 5.08 6.46 -8.83
N THR A 304 5.24 7.76 -9.06
CA THR A 304 4.13 8.63 -9.48
C THR A 304 3.74 8.37 -10.92
N ASP A 305 4.70 8.00 -11.77
CA ASP A 305 4.46 7.57 -13.15
C ASP A 305 3.90 6.13 -13.21
N ARG A 306 4.53 5.17 -12.51
CA ARG A 306 4.08 3.76 -12.50
C ARG A 306 2.71 3.57 -11.87
N PHE A 307 2.42 4.26 -10.77
CA PHE A 307 1.22 4.08 -9.97
C PHE A 307 0.26 5.27 -10.05
N ALA A 308 0.38 6.14 -11.06
CA ALA A 308 -0.49 7.31 -11.24
C ALA A 308 -1.98 6.97 -11.08
N ARG A 309 -2.43 5.96 -11.82
CA ARG A 309 -3.82 5.49 -11.78
C ARG A 309 -4.19 4.87 -10.43
N ALA A 310 -3.25 4.18 -9.79
CA ALA A 310 -3.49 3.57 -8.48
C ALA A 310 -3.74 4.64 -7.41
N TYR A 311 -2.99 5.75 -7.41
CA TYR A 311 -3.23 6.87 -6.51
C TYR A 311 -4.55 7.59 -6.77
N GLU A 312 -4.96 7.72 -8.04
CA GLU A 312 -6.27 8.28 -8.37
C GLU A 312 -7.41 7.39 -7.83
N GLU A 313 -7.36 6.09 -8.11
CA GLU A 313 -8.36 5.13 -7.64
C GLU A 313 -8.36 5.00 -6.11
N GLU A 314 -7.21 5.11 -5.47
CA GLU A 314 -7.07 5.12 -4.01
C GLU A 314 -7.79 6.32 -3.38
N MET A 315 -7.65 7.52 -3.95
CA MET A 315 -8.38 8.70 -3.49
C MET A 315 -9.89 8.57 -3.76
N ARG A 316 -10.30 8.00 -4.90
CA ARG A 316 -11.71 7.71 -5.17
C ARG A 316 -12.27 6.72 -4.15
N ALA A 317 -11.53 5.66 -3.82
CA ALA A 317 -11.90 4.70 -2.79
C ALA A 317 -12.02 5.35 -1.41
N PHE A 318 -11.08 6.22 -1.05
CA PHE A 318 -11.14 6.99 0.19
C PHE A 318 -12.40 7.85 0.26
N LEU A 319 -12.77 8.56 -0.82
CA LEU A 319 -13.97 9.39 -0.85
C LEU A 319 -15.27 8.57 -0.73
N ARG A 320 -15.35 7.41 -1.42
CA ARG A 320 -16.49 6.49 -1.27
C ARG A 320 -16.62 5.95 0.14
N MET A 321 -15.49 5.63 0.77
CA MET A 321 -15.45 5.22 2.17
C MET A 321 -15.86 6.35 3.11
N ALA A 322 -15.35 7.56 2.89
CA ALA A 322 -15.70 8.74 3.68
C ALA A 322 -17.19 9.06 3.61
N GLY A 323 -17.80 8.89 2.43
CA GLY A 323 -19.23 9.04 2.18
C GLY A 323 -20.09 7.87 2.69
N GLY A 324 -19.49 6.81 3.23
CA GLY A 324 -20.19 5.63 3.75
C GLY A 324 -20.75 4.70 2.67
N GLN A 325 -20.25 4.79 1.44
CA GLN A 325 -20.69 3.97 0.30
C GLN A 325 -19.96 2.63 0.23
N GLU A 326 -18.68 2.60 0.59
CA GLU A 326 -17.82 1.41 0.54
C GLU A 326 -17.01 1.28 1.84
N PRO A 327 -16.55 0.06 2.21
CA PRO A 327 -15.58 -0.09 3.28
C PRO A 327 -14.20 0.42 2.86
N SER A 328 -13.32 0.61 3.83
CA SER A 328 -11.91 0.90 3.57
C SER A 328 -11.24 -0.23 2.76
N VAL A 329 -10.42 0.13 1.78
CA VAL A 329 -9.63 -0.84 0.98
C VAL A 329 -8.42 -1.40 1.73
N CYS A 330 -7.96 -0.70 2.77
CA CYS A 330 -6.95 -1.16 3.71
C CYS A 330 -7.21 -0.54 5.09
N THR A 331 -7.64 -1.38 6.01
CA THR A 331 -7.89 -0.99 7.40
C THR A 331 -6.58 -0.85 8.20
N PRO A 332 -6.57 -0.10 9.31
CA PRO A 332 -5.42 -0.07 10.22
C PRO A 332 -4.96 -1.45 10.67
N GLU A 333 -5.90 -2.37 10.92
CA GLU A 333 -5.61 -3.74 11.35
C GLU A 333 -4.87 -4.53 10.26
N GLU A 334 -5.21 -4.33 8.99
CA GLU A 334 -4.47 -4.94 7.86
C GLU A 334 -3.08 -4.33 7.71
N ALA A 335 -2.95 -3.02 7.86
CA ALA A 335 -1.66 -2.32 7.79
C ALA A 335 -0.69 -2.77 8.89
N VAL A 336 -1.20 -3.10 10.08
CA VAL A 336 -0.40 -3.70 11.17
C VAL A 336 0.27 -5.00 10.70
N LEU A 337 -0.42 -5.83 9.90
CA LEU A 337 0.11 -7.13 9.49
C LEU A 337 1.32 -6.98 8.57
N ALA A 338 1.26 -5.98 7.68
CA ALA A 338 2.39 -5.65 6.82
C ALA A 338 3.58 -5.16 7.66
N GLN A 339 3.33 -4.31 8.65
CA GLN A 339 4.37 -3.82 9.55
C GLN A 339 4.98 -4.94 10.42
N GLU A 340 4.18 -5.90 10.89
CA GLU A 340 4.68 -7.07 11.63
C GLU A 340 5.68 -7.90 10.82
N VAL A 341 5.41 -8.08 9.52
CA VAL A 341 6.32 -8.80 8.62
C VAL A 341 7.56 -7.96 8.30
N ALA A 342 7.42 -6.64 8.14
CA ALA A 342 8.55 -5.75 7.92
C ALA A 342 9.51 -5.76 9.12
N ASP A 343 8.99 -5.60 10.34
CA ASP A 343 9.78 -5.68 11.58
C ASP A 343 10.47 -7.05 11.71
N ALA A 344 9.78 -8.14 11.34
CA ALA A 344 10.34 -9.49 11.39
C ALA A 344 11.41 -9.73 10.29
N ALA A 345 11.26 -9.10 9.11
CA ALA A 345 12.25 -9.16 8.05
C ALA A 345 13.53 -8.42 8.47
N ALA A 346 13.40 -7.23 9.06
CA ALA A 346 14.53 -6.50 9.63
C ALA A 346 15.26 -7.35 10.70
N ALA A 347 14.53 -7.91 11.66
CA ALA A 347 15.10 -8.80 12.67
C ALA A 347 15.77 -10.06 12.07
N SER A 348 15.23 -10.59 10.98
CA SER A 348 15.83 -11.72 10.26
C SER A 348 17.14 -11.33 9.58
N ALA A 349 17.18 -10.19 8.91
CA ALA A 349 18.40 -9.66 8.28
C ALA A 349 19.50 -9.38 9.32
N ASP A 350 19.15 -8.82 10.47
CA ASP A 350 20.09 -8.54 11.57
C ASP A 350 20.71 -9.82 12.17
N THR A 351 19.92 -10.89 12.28
CA THR A 351 20.32 -12.13 12.98
C THR A 351 20.77 -13.24 12.05
N GLY A 352 20.47 -13.14 10.75
CA GLY A 352 20.62 -14.22 9.77
C GLY A 352 19.69 -15.41 10.01
N ALA A 353 18.72 -15.30 10.92
CA ALA A 353 17.86 -16.41 11.35
C ALA A 353 16.44 -16.29 10.77
N LEU A 354 15.76 -17.43 10.61
CA LEU A 354 14.34 -17.48 10.30
C LEU A 354 13.53 -16.92 11.48
N VAL A 355 12.67 -15.93 11.24
CA VAL A 355 11.77 -15.35 12.24
C VAL A 355 10.37 -15.91 12.04
N ALA A 356 9.84 -16.59 13.06
CA ALA A 356 8.46 -17.06 13.07
C ALA A 356 7.50 -15.94 13.50
N LEU A 357 6.36 -15.83 12.81
CA LEU A 357 5.29 -14.90 13.12
C LEU A 357 4.08 -15.66 13.69
N PRO A 358 3.24 -15.03 14.53
CA PRO A 358 2.03 -15.68 15.04
C PRO A 358 1.12 -16.11 13.88
N GLY A 359 0.96 -17.43 13.72
CA GLY A 359 0.02 -18.04 12.77
C GLY A 359 -1.21 -18.60 13.49
N PRO A 360 -2.30 -18.93 12.76
CA PRO A 360 -3.35 -19.78 13.34
C PRO A 360 -2.72 -21.10 13.83
N PRO A 361 -3.24 -21.72 14.91
CA PRO A 361 -2.64 -22.89 15.52
C PRO A 361 -2.39 -24.01 14.50
N ALA A 362 -1.24 -24.68 14.65
CA ALA A 362 -0.66 -25.67 13.72
C ALA A 362 -1.59 -26.82 13.27
N ALA A 363 -2.74 -27.00 13.91
CA ALA A 363 -3.75 -27.99 13.53
C ALA A 363 -4.31 -27.78 12.10
N ALA A 364 -4.23 -26.56 11.55
CA ALA A 364 -4.65 -26.28 10.16
C ALA A 364 -3.64 -26.77 9.10
N MET A 365 -2.36 -26.96 9.45
CA MET A 365 -1.34 -27.42 8.50
C MET A 365 -1.35 -28.94 8.27
N ALA A 366 -1.87 -29.73 9.21
CA ALA A 366 -1.92 -31.19 9.09
C ALA A 366 -3.08 -31.69 8.19
N GLY A 367 -4.16 -30.91 8.03
CA GLY A 367 -5.32 -31.29 7.21
C GLY A 367 -5.09 -31.13 5.70
N ALA A 368 -4.29 -30.15 5.28
CA ALA A 368 -4.06 -29.84 3.87
C ALA A 368 -3.15 -30.84 3.14
N LEU A 369 -2.36 -31.63 3.87
CA LEU A 369 -1.54 -32.72 3.31
C LEU A 369 -2.26 -34.08 3.30
N ALA A 370 -3.38 -34.22 4.01
CA ALA A 370 -4.10 -35.48 4.15
C ALA A 370 -5.25 -35.68 3.14
N HIS A 371 -5.60 -34.68 2.31
CA HIS A 371 -6.72 -34.76 1.35
C HIS A 371 -6.27 -34.72 -0.12
N GLY A 372 -4.96 -34.87 -0.38
CA GLY A 372 -4.41 -35.04 -1.73
C GLY A 372 -4.22 -36.49 -2.17
N GLY A 373 -4.82 -37.45 -1.47
CA GLY A 373 -4.71 -38.88 -1.76
C GLY A 373 -6.06 -39.59 -1.67
N ALA A 374 -6.85 -39.49 -2.74
CA ALA A 374 -7.82 -40.48 -3.17
C ALA A 374 -8.16 -40.23 -4.65
#